data_AF-A0A348PD78-F1
#
_entry.id   AF-A0A348PD78-F1
#
_cell.length_a   1.000
_cell.length_b   1.000
_cell.length_c   1.000
_cell.angle_alpha   90.00
_cell.angle_beta   90.00
_cell.angle_gamma   90.00
#
_symmetry.space_group_name_H-M   'P 1'
#
loop_
_entity.id
_entity.type
_entity.pdbx_description
1 polymer ?
#
loop_
_entity_poly.entity_id
_entity_poly.type
_entity_poly.pdbx_seq_one_letter_code
_entity_poly.pdbx_strand_id
1 'polypeptide(L)' 'MRPGVEYELLSWTAPAGWKSIGKRTAMADTSTNVSFTGVPSGALCWLRAADGRGLERPFTVVDGQQVFW' A
#
# COMPACT_ATOMS: atom_id res chain seq x y z
N MET A 1 4.99 0.66 -9.62
CA MET A 1 6.07 0.34 -8.66
C MET A 1 7.42 0.28 -9.36
N ARG A 2 8.54 0.46 -8.63
CA ARG A 2 9.92 0.31 -9.11
C ARG A 2 10.40 -1.12 -8.86
N PRO A 3 10.93 -1.84 -9.86
CA PRO A 3 11.54 -3.15 -9.67
C PRO A 3 12.58 -3.18 -8.55
N GLY A 4 12.55 -4.23 -7.72
CA GLY A 4 13.50 -4.43 -6.62
C GLY A 4 13.25 -3.54 -5.39
N VAL A 5 12.30 -2.62 -5.44
CA VAL A 5 11.92 -1.78 -4.29
C VAL A 5 10.88 -2.49 -3.43
N GLU A 6 11.09 -2.45 -2.11
CA GLU A 6 10.12 -2.90 -1.12
C GLU A 6 9.05 -1.82 -0.90
N TYR A 7 7.80 -2.26 -0.87
CA TYR A 7 6.64 -1.45 -0.57
C TYR A 7 5.93 -1.97 0.68
N GLU A 8 5.60 -1.09 1.59
CA GLU A 8 4.80 -1.37 2.78
C GLU A 8 3.40 -0.79 2.62
N LEU A 9 2.37 -1.62 2.78
CA LEU A 9 0.99 -1.18 2.86
C LEU A 9 0.59 -1.01 4.32
N LEU A 10 0.14 0.19 4.67
CA LEU A 10 -0.43 0.53 5.97
C LEU A 10 -1.95 0.68 5.83
N SER A 11 -2.68 0.34 6.89
CA SER A 11 -4.10 0.69 7.05
C SER A 11 -4.29 1.53 8.31
N TRP A 12 -5.20 2.51 8.26
CA TRP A 12 -5.57 3.29 9.41
C TRP A 12 -6.57 2.52 10.28
N THR A 13 -6.23 2.33 11.55
CA THR A 13 -7.11 1.73 12.55
C THR A 13 -7.33 2.72 13.68
N ALA A 14 -8.49 3.37 13.74
CA ALA A 14 -8.80 4.24 14.88
C ALA A 14 -9.01 3.39 16.15
N PRO A 15 -8.52 3.83 17.33
CA PRO A 15 -7.70 5.01 17.59
C PRO A 15 -6.18 4.76 17.45
N ALA A 16 -5.75 3.52 17.18
CA ALA A 16 -4.35 3.10 17.17
C ALA A 16 -3.47 3.71 16.06
N GLY A 17 -4.06 4.29 15.02
CA GLY A 17 -3.36 4.91 13.90
C GLY A 17 -2.96 3.92 12.81
N TRP A 18 -1.84 4.20 12.12
CA TRP A 18 -1.35 3.36 11.02
C TRP A 18 -0.83 2.00 11.51
N LYS A 19 -1.31 0.92 10.90
CA LYS A 19 -0.84 -0.44 11.12
C LYS A 19 -0.37 -1.07 9.81
N SER A 20 0.76 -1.75 9.85
CA SER A 20 1.29 -2.49 8.71
C SER A 20 0.40 -3.68 8.38
N ILE A 21 -0.06 -3.74 7.13
CA ILE A 21 -0.73 -4.91 6.54
C ILE A 21 0.30 -5.88 6.00
N GLY A 22 1.41 -5.37 5.47
CA GLY A 22 2.52 -6.19 5.01
C GLY A 22 3.48 -5.43 4.11
N LYS A 23 4.57 -6.13 3.76
CA LYS A 23 5.63 -5.64 2.90
C LYS A 23 5.81 -6.55 1.69
N ARG A 24 6.06 -5.98 0.51
CA ARG A 24 6.27 -6.71 -0.75
C ARG A 24 7.30 -6.02 -1.61
N THR A 25 8.24 -6.80 -2.15
CA THR A 25 9.19 -6.33 -3.16
C THR A 25 8.55 -6.42 -4.54
N ALA A 26 8.59 -5.33 -5.29
CA ALA A 26 8.11 -5.32 -6.66
C ALA A 26 9.02 -6.19 -7.54
N MET A 27 8.43 -7.20 -8.19
CA MET A 27 9.16 -8.12 -9.07
C MET A 27 9.63 -7.41 -10.35
N ALA A 28 10.76 -7.85 -10.88
CA ALA A 28 11.42 -7.19 -12.00
C ALA A 28 10.79 -7.52 -13.36
N ASP A 29 9.99 -8.58 -13.46
CA ASP A 29 9.81 -9.29 -14.72
C ASP A 29 8.44 -9.15 -15.38
N THR A 30 7.31 -8.84 -14.73
CA THR A 30 6.06 -8.67 -15.55
C THR A 30 4.83 -8.00 -14.94
N SER A 31 4.89 -7.39 -13.76
CA SER A 31 3.81 -6.48 -13.37
C SER A 31 4.38 -5.37 -12.52
N THR A 32 4.10 -4.13 -12.89
CA THR A 32 4.45 -2.93 -12.10
C THR A 32 3.67 -2.84 -10.79
N ASN A 33 3.13 -3.95 -10.30
CA ASN A 33 2.10 -4.06 -9.29
C ASN A 33 2.63 -4.89 -8.11
N VAL A 34 2.20 -4.52 -6.91
CA VAL A 34 2.35 -5.35 -5.71
C VAL A 34 0.95 -5.68 -5.21
N SER A 35 0.72 -6.95 -4.88
CA SER A 35 -0.57 -7.42 -4.40
C SER A 35 -0.51 -7.67 -2.91
N PHE A 36 -1.53 -7.18 -2.20
CA PHE A 36 -1.72 -7.41 -0.77
C PHE A 36 -3.04 -8.14 -0.56
N THR A 37 -3.05 -9.09 0.37
CA THR A 37 -4.22 -9.86 0.76
C THR A 37 -4.67 -9.46 2.16
N GLY A 38 -5.97 -9.55 2.44
CA GLY A 38 -6.50 -9.23 3.77
C GLY A 38 -6.57 -7.72 4.06
N VAL A 39 -6.59 -6.88 3.01
CA VAL A 39 -6.85 -5.44 3.17
C VAL A 39 -8.33 -5.25 3.52
N PRO A 40 -8.68 -4.63 4.67
CA PRO A 40 -10.07 -4.41 5.02
C PRO A 40 -10.77 -3.50 4.00
N SER A 41 -11.99 -3.86 3.61
CA SER A 41 -12.79 -3.04 2.68
C SER A 41 -13.09 -1.67 3.29
N GLY A 42 -12.98 -0.61 2.48
CA GLY A 42 -13.22 0.77 2.92
C GLY A 42 -12.17 1.34 3.87
N ALA A 43 -11.06 0.61 4.12
CA ALA A 43 -9.97 1.14 4.94
C ALA A 43 -9.28 2.31 4.25
N LEU A 44 -8.89 3.31 5.06
CA LEU A 44 -7.91 4.30 4.65
C LEU A 44 -6.53 3.62 4.65
N CYS A 45 -5.92 3.54 3.47
CA CYS A 45 -4.66 2.88 3.21
C CYS A 45 -3.56 3.91 2.87
N TRP A 46 -2.32 3.52 3.14
CA TRP A 46 -1.15 4.29 2.74
C TRP A 46 -0.04 3.34 2.30
N LEU A 47 0.34 3.43 1.02
CA LEU A 47 1.41 2.62 0.45
C LEU A 47 2.70 3.44 0.41
N ARG A 48 3.76 2.93 1.01
CA ARG A 48 5.05 3.62 1.12
C ARG A 48 6.14 2.80 0.45
N ALA A 49 6.99 3.44 -0.34
CA ALA A 49 8.21 2.82 -0.83
C ALA A 49 9.33 2.93 0.23
N ALA A 50 10.11 1.87 0.42
CA ALA A 50 11.22 1.86 1.38
C ALA A 50 12.35 2.84 1.03
N ASP A 51 12.52 3.13 -0.27
CA ASP A 51 13.45 4.13 -0.82
C ASP A 51 12.78 5.52 -0.97
N GLY A 52 11.53 5.66 -0.54
CA GLY A 52 10.73 6.87 -0.69
C GLY A 52 10.94 7.90 0.43
N ARG A 53 10.46 9.12 0.20
CA ARG A 53 10.45 10.20 1.21
C ARG A 53 9.17 10.26 2.04
N GLY A 54 8.26 9.28 1.90
CA GLY A 54 6.98 9.28 2.61
C GLY A 54 6.02 10.37 2.12
N LEU A 55 6.11 10.76 0.85
CA LEU A 55 5.26 11.78 0.23
C LEU A 55 4.05 11.16 -0.51
N GLU A 56 3.94 9.84 -0.47
CA GLU A 56 2.83 9.11 -1.06
C GLU A 56 1.52 9.52 -0.38
N ARG A 57 0.45 9.69 -1.16
CA ARG A 57 -0.84 10.13 -0.63
C ARG A 57 -1.65 8.92 -0.11
N PRO A 58 -2.29 9.03 1.07
CA PRO A 58 -3.28 8.04 1.50
C PRO A 58 -4.44 7.91 0.51
N PHE A 59 -5.05 6.72 0.46
CA PHE A 59 -6.11 6.35 -0.47
C PHE A 59 -7.08 5.38 0.19
N THR A 60 -8.21 5.09 -0.43
CA THR A 60 -9.14 4.03 0.00
C THR A 60 -9.13 2.92 -1.03
N VAL A 61 -9.54 1.72 -0.61
CA VAL A 61 -9.74 0.59 -1.51
C VAL A 61 -11.24 0.34 -1.69
N VAL A 62 -11.70 0.44 -2.93
CA VAL A 62 -13.09 0.16 -3.35
C VAL A 62 -13.03 -0.92 -4.43
N ASP A 63 -13.71 -2.04 -4.22
CA ASP A 63 -13.70 -3.21 -5.13
C ASP A 63 -12.29 -3.69 -5.52
N GLY A 64 -11.35 -3.62 -4.58
CA GLY A 64 -9.94 -4.00 -4.79
C GLY A 64 -9.11 -2.97 -5.56
N GLN A 65 -9.70 -1.82 -5.92
CA GLN A 65 -9.02 -0.74 -6.61
C GLN A 65 -8.69 0.42 -5.69
N GLN A 66 -7.53 1.03 -5.93
CA GLN A 66 -7.08 2.24 -5.24
C GLN A 66 -7.83 3.47 -5.73
N VAL A 67 -8.44 4.22 -4.80
CA VAL A 67 -9.21 5.44 -5.08
C VAL A 67 -8.61 6.63 -4.32
N PHE A 68 -8.35 7.72 -5.04
CA PHE A 68 -7.93 9.01 -4.49
C PHE A 68 -9.07 10.03 -4.61
N TRP A 69 -9.25 10.86 -3.57
CA TRP A 69 -10.19 12.00 -3.54
C TRP A 69 -9.47 13.34 -3.66
#